data_AF-A0A3D8LE22-F1
#
_entry.id   AF-A0A3D8LE22-F1
#
_cell.length_a   1.000
_cell.length_b   1.000
_cell.length_c   1.000
_cell.angle_alpha   90.00
_cell.angle_beta   90.00
_cell.angle_gamma   90.00
#
_symmetry.space_group_name_H-M   'P 1'
#
loop_
_entity.id
_entity.type
_entity.pdbx_description
1 polymer ?
#
loop_
_entity_poly.entity_id
_entity_poly.type
_entity_poly.pdbx_seq_one_letter_code
_entity_poly.pdbx_strand_id
1 'polypeptide(L)'
;MVVINLFQNDSWLVNRPEHEEFKREFGTEAPTEEAIVEAYRNFVLSIRAKYPEAHIIAALGSMDITQEGSPWPGYVAKAVASLDDAKVYTHFMPFKNTPGHPRVEEQQKMAESLINFIEEKIY
;
A
#
# COMPACT_ATOMS: atom_id res chain seq x y z
N MET A 1 -7.92 -4.34 -14.71
CA MET A 1 -6.81 -3.86 -13.85
C MET A 1 -7.39 -3.47 -12.50
N VAL A 2 -6.65 -3.67 -11.42
CA VAL A 2 -7.01 -3.26 -10.06
C VAL A 2 -5.85 -2.45 -9.49
N VAL A 3 -6.14 -1.32 -8.83
CA VAL A 3 -5.15 -0.50 -8.12
C VAL A 3 -5.53 -0.50 -6.65
N ILE A 4 -4.61 -0.96 -5.80
CA ILE A 4 -4.77 -0.99 -4.34
C ILE A 4 -3.94 0.15 -3.78
N ASN A 5 -4.55 1.08 -3.04
CA ASN A 5 -3.85 2.15 -2.34
C ASN A 5 -4.34 2.22 -0.90
N LEU A 6 -3.84 1.30 -0.07
CA LEU A 6 -4.24 1.10 1.33
C LEU A 6 -3.03 1.26 2.26
N PHE A 7 -3.23 1.05 3.56
CA PHE A 7 -2.24 1.15 4.65
C PHE A 7 -1.85 2.53 5.16
N GLN A 8 -2.17 3.63 4.50
CA GLN A 8 -1.89 4.96 5.07
C GLN A 8 -2.53 5.15 6.45
N ASN A 9 -3.66 4.49 6.73
CA ASN A 9 -4.27 4.55 8.05
C ASN A 9 -3.60 3.61 9.06
N ASP A 10 -3.30 2.41 8.62
CA ASP A 10 -2.60 1.40 9.40
C ASP A 10 -1.22 1.90 9.86
N SER A 11 -0.52 2.66 9.01
CA SER A 11 0.81 3.20 9.31
C SER A 11 0.89 4.08 10.54
N TRP A 12 -0.17 4.82 10.85
CA TRP A 12 -0.27 5.55 12.10
C TRP A 12 -0.96 4.76 13.20
N LEU A 13 -1.95 3.92 12.86
CA LEU A 13 -2.76 3.22 13.85
C LEU A 13 -1.93 2.22 14.67
N VAL A 14 -1.07 1.43 14.02
CA VAL A 14 -0.24 0.40 14.69
C VAL A 14 0.69 0.96 15.78
N ASN A 15 0.91 2.27 15.79
CA ASN A 15 1.74 2.97 16.78
C ASN A 15 0.93 3.65 17.90
N ARG A 16 -0.38 3.36 18.01
CA ARG A 16 -1.29 4.00 18.97
C ARG A 16 -2.07 2.98 19.82
N PRO A 17 -1.40 2.28 20.75
CA PRO A 17 -2.03 1.22 21.55
C PRO A 17 -3.24 1.68 22.38
N GLU A 18 -3.27 2.97 22.75
CA GLU A 18 -4.37 3.55 23.53
C GLU A 18 -5.61 3.90 22.69
N HIS A 19 -5.52 3.88 21.36
CA HIS A 19 -6.62 4.24 20.47
C HIS A 19 -7.66 3.12 20.43
N GLU A 20 -8.96 3.47 20.46
CA GLU A 20 -10.03 2.46 20.50
C GLU A 20 -10.05 1.57 19.24
N GLU A 21 -9.81 2.16 18.07
CA GLU A 21 -9.61 1.43 16.82
C GLU A 21 -8.41 0.48 16.90
N PHE A 22 -7.30 0.86 17.54
CA PHE A 22 -6.17 -0.05 17.69
C PHE A 22 -6.58 -1.27 18.52
N LYS A 23 -7.28 -1.04 19.64
CA LYS A 23 -7.78 -2.12 20.50
C LYS A 23 -8.76 -3.03 19.78
N ARG A 24 -9.58 -2.46 18.91
CA ARG A 24 -10.54 -3.20 18.09
C ARG A 24 -9.86 -4.07 17.03
N GLU A 25 -8.86 -3.54 16.33
CA GLU A 25 -8.21 -4.25 15.22
C GLU A 25 -7.06 -5.17 15.67
N PHE A 26 -6.30 -4.79 16.70
CA PHE A 26 -5.06 -5.45 17.12
C PHE A 26 -5.05 -5.92 18.59
N GLY A 27 -6.05 -5.56 19.39
CA GLY A 27 -6.09 -5.90 20.81
C GLY A 27 -5.11 -5.07 21.62
N THR A 28 -4.21 -5.72 22.35
CA THR A 28 -3.28 -5.03 23.27
C THR A 28 -1.86 -4.91 22.73
N GLU A 29 -1.56 -5.55 21.60
CA GLU A 29 -0.21 -5.63 21.05
C GLU A 29 -0.20 -5.15 19.60
N ALA A 30 0.85 -4.44 19.21
CA ALA A 30 1.00 -3.99 17.83
C ALA A 30 1.31 -5.19 16.93
N PRO A 31 0.78 -5.24 15.70
CA PRO A 31 1.10 -6.32 14.79
C PRO A 31 2.60 -6.32 14.45
N THR A 32 3.19 -7.51 14.32
CA THR A 32 4.58 -7.64 13.85
C THR A 32 4.67 -7.32 12.34
N GLU A 33 5.88 -7.09 11.85
CA GLU A 33 6.13 -6.97 10.41
C GLU A 33 5.54 -8.17 9.65
N GLU A 34 5.78 -9.38 10.12
CA GLU A 34 5.30 -10.62 9.49
C GLU A 34 3.77 -10.64 9.41
N ALA A 35 3.09 -10.20 10.46
CA ALA A 35 1.63 -10.15 10.49
C ALA A 35 1.09 -9.13 9.46
N ILE A 36 1.72 -7.95 9.33
CA ILE A 36 1.33 -6.93 8.35
C ILE A 36 1.54 -7.44 6.92
N VAL A 37 2.71 -8.03 6.65
CA VAL A 37 3.07 -8.59 5.34
C VAL A 37 2.09 -9.69 4.94
N GLU A 38 1.81 -10.62 5.85
CA GLU A 38 0.88 -11.74 5.59
C GLU A 38 -0.56 -11.25 5.42
N ALA A 39 -1.00 -10.24 6.18
CA ALA A 39 -2.31 -9.64 6.02
C ALA A 39 -2.48 -9.01 4.63
N TYR A 40 -1.51 -8.24 4.15
CA TYR A 40 -1.57 -7.65 2.82
C TYR A 40 -1.51 -8.71 1.72
N ARG A 41 -0.63 -9.71 1.87
CA ARG A 41 -0.51 -10.84 0.95
C ARG A 41 -1.86 -11.56 0.78
N ASN A 42 -2.52 -11.89 1.89
CA ASN A 42 -3.83 -12.55 1.87
C ASN A 42 -4.92 -11.66 1.27
N PHE A 43 -4.88 -10.35 1.53
CA PHE A 43 -5.78 -9.41 0.87
C PHE A 43 -5.59 -9.43 -0.66
N VAL A 44 -4.36 -9.34 -1.16
CA VAL A 44 -4.08 -9.39 -2.61
C VAL A 44 -4.53 -10.72 -3.22
N LEU A 45 -4.30 -11.85 -2.54
CA LEU A 45 -4.80 -13.16 -2.97
C LEU A 45 -6.34 -13.19 -3.08
N SER A 46 -7.05 -12.55 -2.15
CA SER A 46 -8.51 -12.46 -2.21
C SER A 46 -8.99 -11.69 -3.45
N ILE A 47 -8.28 -10.62 -3.83
CA ILE A 47 -8.55 -9.85 -5.05
C ILE A 47 -8.23 -10.69 -6.29
N ARG A 48 -7.07 -11.37 -6.31
CA ARG A 48 -6.68 -12.26 -7.42
C ARG A 48 -7.71 -13.37 -7.64
N ALA A 49 -8.24 -13.97 -6.58
CA ALA A 49 -9.28 -14.99 -6.68
C ALA A 49 -10.56 -14.47 -7.35
N LYS A 50 -10.90 -13.19 -7.14
CA LYS A 50 -12.07 -12.55 -7.77
C LYS A 50 -11.81 -12.08 -9.20
N TYR A 51 -10.57 -11.69 -9.50
CA TYR A 51 -10.15 -11.17 -10.80
C TYR A 51 -8.90 -11.90 -11.31
N PRO A 52 -9.04 -13.17 -11.78
CA PRO A 52 -7.89 -14.02 -12.10
C PRO A 52 -6.93 -13.44 -13.14
N GLU A 53 -7.47 -12.71 -14.13
CA GLU A 53 -6.68 -12.19 -15.26
C GLU A 53 -6.21 -10.73 -15.11
N ALA A 54 -6.64 -10.02 -14.06
CA ALA A 54 -6.34 -8.60 -13.93
C ALA A 54 -4.86 -8.34 -13.64
N HIS A 55 -4.28 -7.29 -14.24
CA HIS A 55 -3.09 -6.66 -13.67
C HIS A 55 -3.49 -5.99 -12.34
N ILE A 56 -2.77 -6.30 -11.26
CA ILE A 56 -2.99 -5.75 -9.91
C ILE A 56 -1.78 -4.89 -9.55
N ILE A 57 -2.01 -3.63 -9.21
CA ILE A 57 -0.96 -2.70 -8.79
C ILE A 57 -1.15 -2.44 -7.30
N ALA A 58 -0.25 -2.99 -6.48
CA ALA A 58 -0.12 -2.67 -5.06
C ALA A 58 0.62 -1.33 -4.92
N ALA A 59 -0.17 -0.26 -4.84
CA ALA A 59 0.32 1.09 -4.76
C ALA A 59 0.32 1.64 -3.33
N LEU A 60 1.22 2.60 -3.09
CA LEU A 60 1.20 3.43 -1.88
C LEU A 60 1.18 4.91 -2.28
N GLY A 61 0.25 5.67 -1.71
CA GLY A 61 0.06 7.09 -1.97
C GLY A 61 1.15 7.98 -1.35
N SER A 62 1.18 9.25 -1.77
CA SER A 62 2.24 10.24 -1.46
C SER A 62 2.24 10.83 -0.05
N MET A 63 1.55 10.20 0.90
CA MET A 63 1.51 10.65 2.30
C MET A 63 2.65 10.02 3.11
N ASP A 64 2.61 10.13 4.44
CA ASP A 64 3.68 9.66 5.33
C ASP A 64 4.05 8.19 5.13
N ILE A 65 3.16 7.36 4.58
CA ILE A 65 3.46 5.96 4.27
C ILE A 65 4.61 5.79 3.27
N THR A 66 4.90 6.77 2.41
CA THR A 66 6.04 6.75 1.48
C THR A 66 7.15 7.74 1.84
N GLN A 67 7.12 8.32 3.04
CA GLN A 67 8.21 9.18 3.50
C GLN A 67 9.53 8.40 3.58
N GLU A 68 10.65 9.11 3.47
CA GLU A 68 11.98 8.51 3.62
C GLU A 68 12.11 7.81 4.99
N GLY A 69 12.59 6.56 4.97
CA GLY A 69 12.67 5.71 6.17
C GLY A 69 11.36 5.01 6.56
N SER A 70 10.24 5.22 5.86
CA SER A 70 9.03 4.41 6.06
C SER A 70 9.29 2.94 5.72
N PRO A 71 8.93 1.99 6.60
CA PRO A 71 9.10 0.57 6.31
C PRO A 71 7.98 -0.02 5.43
N TRP A 72 6.87 0.71 5.27
CA TRP A 72 5.66 0.23 4.60
C TRP A 72 5.82 -0.13 3.11
N PRO A 73 6.59 0.63 2.30
CA PRO A 73 6.95 0.19 0.95
C PRO A 73 7.65 -1.17 0.95
N GLY A 74 8.51 -1.42 1.94
CA GLY A 74 9.18 -2.71 2.13
C GLY A 74 8.20 -3.83 2.47
N TYR A 75 7.21 -3.58 3.34
CA TYR A 75 6.20 -4.57 3.70
C TYR A 75 5.34 -4.97 2.50
N VAL A 76 4.87 -3.98 1.72
CA VAL A 76 4.08 -4.24 0.51
C VAL A 76 4.91 -4.96 -0.55
N ALA A 77 6.18 -4.57 -0.74
CA ALA A 77 7.08 -5.25 -1.67
C ALA A 77 7.34 -6.70 -1.28
N LYS A 78 7.59 -6.98 0.01
CA LYS A 78 7.79 -8.33 0.54
C LYS A 78 6.53 -9.19 0.34
N ALA A 79 5.35 -8.63 0.61
CA ALA A 79 4.07 -9.31 0.39
C ALA A 79 3.87 -9.66 -1.10
N VAL A 80 4.04 -8.70 -2.01
CA VAL A 80 3.87 -8.91 -3.45
C VAL A 80 4.89 -9.90 -4.01
N ALA A 81 6.17 -9.78 -3.64
CA ALA A 81 7.21 -10.70 -4.10
C ALA A 81 6.94 -12.16 -3.68
N SER A 82 6.31 -12.38 -2.51
CA SER A 82 5.96 -13.72 -2.04
C SER A 82 4.82 -14.40 -2.81
N LEU A 83 4.11 -13.67 -3.67
CA LEU A 83 3.00 -14.21 -4.46
C LEU A 83 3.48 -14.96 -5.71
N ASP A 84 4.69 -14.66 -6.20
CA ASP A 84 5.23 -15.18 -7.47
C ASP A 84 4.25 -15.00 -8.65
N ASP A 85 3.51 -13.89 -8.66
CA ASP A 85 2.49 -13.57 -9.66
C ASP A 85 2.98 -12.45 -10.57
N ALA A 86 3.28 -12.80 -11.83
CA ALA A 86 3.83 -11.88 -12.82
C ALA A 86 2.89 -10.72 -13.21
N LYS A 87 1.59 -10.78 -12.86
CA LYS A 87 0.61 -9.72 -13.09
C LYS A 87 0.30 -8.92 -11.80
N VAL A 88 1.08 -9.09 -10.74
CA VAL A 88 1.00 -8.28 -9.52
C VAL A 88 2.28 -7.45 -9.40
N TYR A 89 2.11 -6.13 -9.30
CA TYR A 89 3.21 -5.18 -9.29
C TYR A 89 3.15 -4.28 -8.06
N THR A 90 4.28 -3.65 -7.74
CA THR A 90 4.36 -2.58 -6.74
C THR A 90 4.62 -1.25 -7.42
N HIS A 91 3.94 -0.19 -6.97
CA HIS A 91 4.23 1.18 -7.43
C HIS A 91 4.07 2.20 -6.30
N PHE A 92 5.13 2.90 -5.92
CA PHE A 92 5.11 3.78 -4.75
C PHE A 92 5.24 5.24 -5.16
N MET A 93 4.25 6.05 -4.80
CA MET A 93 4.22 7.48 -5.12
C MET A 93 5.21 8.24 -4.23
N PRO A 94 5.95 9.22 -4.78
CA PRO A 94 6.89 10.00 -3.99
C PRO A 94 6.16 10.79 -2.89
N PHE A 95 6.78 10.87 -1.71
CA PHE A 95 6.23 11.64 -0.59
C PHE A 95 6.04 13.11 -0.95
N LYS A 96 4.85 13.65 -0.66
CA LYS A 96 4.45 15.02 -1.03
C LYS A 96 5.10 16.10 -0.16
N ASN A 97 5.54 15.75 1.04
CA ASN A 97 6.18 16.65 2.01
C ASN A 97 5.41 17.97 2.26
N THR A 98 4.09 17.87 2.35
CA THR A 98 3.19 18.96 2.76
C THR A 98 2.19 18.45 3.79
N PRO A 99 1.66 19.30 4.69
CA PRO A 99 0.70 18.86 5.70
C PRO A 99 -0.63 18.36 5.13
N GLY A 100 -1.29 17.46 5.85
CA GLY A 100 -2.65 17.00 5.54
C GLY A 100 -2.74 16.12 4.29
N HIS A 101 -3.95 15.97 3.74
CA HIS A 101 -4.18 15.15 2.55
C HIS A 101 -3.57 15.77 1.27
N PRO A 102 -3.30 14.95 0.24
CA PRO A 102 -2.81 15.46 -1.04
C PRO A 102 -3.78 16.46 -1.68
N ARG A 103 -3.26 17.62 -2.09
CA ARG A 103 -3.98 18.67 -2.83
C ARG A 103 -4.14 18.29 -4.29
N VAL A 104 -4.93 19.06 -5.03
CA VAL A 104 -5.19 18.83 -6.47
C VAL A 104 -3.89 18.62 -7.28
N GLU A 105 -2.90 19.48 -7.11
CA GLU A 105 -1.61 19.36 -7.82
C GLU A 105 -0.81 18.10 -7.41
N GLU A 106 -0.94 17.66 -6.17
CA GLU A 106 -0.27 16.46 -5.66
C GLU A 106 -0.98 15.18 -6.12
N GLN A 107 -2.32 15.23 -6.21
CA GLN A 107 -3.14 14.18 -6.82
C GLN A 107 -2.81 14.04 -8.32
N GLN A 108 -2.64 15.16 -9.03
CA GLN A 108 -2.24 15.17 -10.43
C GLN A 108 -0.87 14.50 -10.63
N LYS A 109 0.12 14.82 -9.78
CA LYS A 109 1.44 14.14 -9.81
C LYS A 109 1.35 12.65 -9.53
N MET A 110 0.49 12.21 -8.60
CA MET A 110 0.25 10.79 -8.38
C MET A 110 -0.40 10.12 -9.59
N ALA A 111 -1.34 10.79 -10.26
CA ALA A 111 -1.97 10.29 -11.47
C ALA A 111 -0.95 10.13 -12.61
N GLU A 112 -0.12 11.15 -12.85
CA GLU A 112 0.96 11.11 -13.85
C GLU A 112 1.95 9.97 -13.58
N SER A 113 2.37 9.82 -12.32
CA SER A 113 3.24 8.72 -11.92
C SER A 113 2.61 7.35 -12.17
N LEU A 114 1.31 7.17 -11.87
CA LEU A 114 0.61 5.91 -12.12
C LEU A 114 0.44 5.62 -13.62
N ILE A 115 0.10 6.65 -14.41
CA ILE A 115 -0.07 6.52 -15.86
C ILE A 115 1.25 6.05 -16.49
N ASN A 116 2.35 6.73 -16.18
CA ASN A 116 3.68 6.36 -16.70
C ASN A 116 4.04 4.92 -16.33
N PHE A 117 3.79 4.51 -15.09
CA PHE A 117 4.04 3.13 -14.67
C PHE A 117 3.23 2.11 -15.49
N ILE A 118 1.94 2.38 -15.70
CA ILE A 118 1.05 1.50 -16.47
C ILE A 118 1.54 1.40 -17.93
N GLU A 119 1.86 2.53 -18.54
CA GLU A 119 2.35 2.58 -19.92
C GLU A 119 3.69 1.86 -20.11
N GLU A 120 4.58 1.89 -19.12
CA GLU A 120 5.90 1.24 -19.22
C GLU A 120 5.91 -0.26 -18.88
N LYS A 121 5.02 -0.71 -18.00
CA LYS A 121 5.10 -2.06 -17.40
C LYS A 121 4.00 -3.01 -17.82
N ILE A 122 2.87 -2.49 -18.29
CA ILE A 122 1.67 -3.30 -18.58
C ILE A 122 1.34 -3.27 -20.07
N TYR A 123 1.57 -2.16 -20.75
CA TYR A 123 1.38 -2.02 -22.19
C TYR A 123 2.72 -2.05 -22.94
#